data_AF-A0A6G3XK64-F1
#
_entry.id   AF-A0A6G3XK64-F1
#
_cell.length_a   1.000
_cell.length_b   1.000
_cell.length_c   1.000
_cell.angle_alpha   90.00
_cell.angle_beta   90.00
_cell.angle_gamma   90.00
#
_symmetry.space_group_name_H-M   'P 1'
#
loop_
_entity.id
_entity.type
_entity.pdbx_description
1 polymer ?
#
loop_
_entity_poly.entity_id
_entity_poly.type
_entity_poly.pdbx_seq_one_letter_code
_entity_poly.pdbx_strand_id
1 'polypeptide(L)' 'RAKAGSLTRTEDGRWNVETAGERITADTVVLAVPQTETHDLLPEGALDEPDLLLDIENAPILNVHVIYDRKV' A
#
# COMPACT_ATOMS: atom_id res chain seq x y z
N ARG A 1 -10.36 7.88 -5.63
CA ARG A 1 -10.06 6.78 -4.68
C ARG A 1 -9.19 7.38 -3.58
N ALA A 2 -9.57 7.24 -2.32
CA ALA A 2 -8.82 7.85 -1.21
C ALA A 2 -7.53 7.05 -0.95
N LYS A 3 -6.38 7.73 -0.83
CA LYS A 3 -5.09 7.11 -0.46
C LYS A 3 -4.97 7.11 1.06
N ALA A 4 -4.57 5.97 1.64
CA ALA A 4 -4.22 5.88 3.05
C ALA A 4 -2.87 6.58 3.29
N GLY A 5 -2.80 7.42 4.33
CA GLY A 5 -1.61 8.19 4.70
C GLY A 5 -0.96 7.74 6.00
N SER A 6 -1.73 7.22 6.95
CA SER A 6 -1.20 6.66 8.19
C SER A 6 -2.20 5.72 8.87
N LEU A 7 -1.67 4.86 9.74
CA LEU A 7 -2.42 3.94 10.58
C LEU A 7 -2.10 4.23 12.04
N THR A 8 -3.13 4.38 12.87
CA THR A 8 -2.98 4.53 14.32
C THR A 8 -3.95 3.63 15.05
N ARG A 9 -3.57 3.21 16.26
CA ARG A 9 -4.45 2.42 17.12
C ARG A 9 -5.27 3.34 18.02
N THR A 10 -6.56 3.05 18.17
CA THR A 10 -7.45 3.77 19.07
C THR A 10 -7.36 3.22 20.49
N GLU A 11 -7.91 3.95 21.46
CA GLU A 11 -7.95 3.54 22.88
C GLU A 11 -8.76 2.25 23.09
N ASP A 12 -9.82 2.04 22.30
CA ASP A 12 -10.64 0.83 22.29
C ASP A 12 -10.01 -0.32 21.47
N GLY A 13 -8.79 -0.13 20.95
CA GLY A 13 -7.99 -1.17 20.30
C GLY A 13 -8.30 -1.42 18.82
N ARG A 14 -9.18 -0.61 18.22
CA ARG A 14 -9.46 -0.57 16.77
C ARG A 14 -8.38 0.22 16.03
N TRP A 15 -8.50 0.30 14.71
CA TRP A 15 -7.62 1.06 13.84
C TRP A 15 -8.31 2.31 13.32
N ASN A 16 -7.55 3.41 13.29
CA ASN A 16 -7.87 4.59 12.50
C ASN A 16 -6.95 4.63 11.28
N VAL A 17 -7.57 4.73 10.11
CA VAL A 17 -6.89 4.94 8.83
C VAL A 17 -7.11 6.40 8.43
N GLU A 18 -6.02 7.18 8.39
CA GLU A 18 -6.09 8.54 7.84
C GLU A 18 -6.06 8.48 6.32
N THR A 19 -6.95 9.23 5.69
CA THR A 19 -6.91 9.51 4.26
C THR A 19 -6.94 11.01 4.03
N ALA A 20 -6.72 11.45 2.79
CA ALA A 20 -6.70 12.88 2.45
C ALA A 20 -8.01 13.64 2.72
N GLY A 21 -9.13 12.96 2.98
CA GLY A 21 -10.43 13.62 3.18
C GLY A 21 -11.26 13.08 4.35
N GLU A 22 -10.89 11.95 4.94
CA GLU A 22 -11.64 11.34 6.03
C GLU A 22 -10.76 10.39 6.86
N ARG A 23 -11.23 10.12 8.07
CA ARG A 23 -10.74 9.07 8.95
C ARG A 23 -11.71 7.89 8.89
N ILE A 24 -11.18 6.70 8.62
CA ILE A 24 -11.96 5.46 8.60
C ILE A 24 -11.56 4.63 9.83
N THR A 25 -12.54 4.25 10.65
CA THR A 25 -12.31 3.34 11.78
C THR A 25 -12.64 1.91 11.38
N ALA A 26 -11.74 0.97 11.70
CA ALA A 26 -11.89 -0.43 11.35
C ALA A 26 -11.38 -1.36 12.47
N ASP A 27 -11.99 -2.53 12.60
CA ASP A 27 -11.52 -3.57 13.54
C ASP A 27 -10.23 -4.24 13.05
N THR A 28 -10.00 -4.26 11.74
CA THR A 28 -8.85 -4.89 11.10
C THR A 28 -8.48 -4.16 9.82
N VAL A 29 -7.18 -4.06 9.55
CA VAL A 29 -6.62 -3.45 8.34
C VAL A 29 -5.79 -4.49 7.60
N VAL A 30 -5.96 -4.56 6.28
CA VAL A 30 -5.14 -5.37 5.38
C VAL A 30 -4.38 -4.43 4.47
N LEU A 31 -3.04 -4.43 4.57
CA LEU A 31 -2.17 -3.70 3.66
C LEU A 31 -2.04 -4.50 2.35
N ALA A 32 -2.79 -4.09 1.34
CA ALA A 32 -2.79 -4.66 -0.01
C ALA A 32 -2.23 -3.66 -1.03
N VAL A 33 -1.10 -3.05 -0.67
CA VAL A 33 -0.38 -2.06 -1.46
C VAL A 33 1.04 -2.57 -1.73
N PRO A 34 1.82 -1.96 -2.64
CA PRO A 34 3.21 -2.38 -2.85
C PRO A 34 4.04 -2.25 -1.57
N GLN A 35 5.20 -2.91 -1.58
CA GLN A 35 6.10 -3.06 -0.45
C GLN A 35 6.59 -1.72 0.12
N THR A 36 6.82 -0.71 -0.73
CA THR A 36 7.27 0.62 -0.31
C THR A 36 6.16 1.36 0.45
N GLU A 37 4.94 1.39 -0.10
CA GLU A 37 3.80 1.99 0.61
C GLU A 37 3.42 1.20 1.86
N THR A 38 3.62 -0.13 1.86
CA THR A 38 3.43 -0.96 3.06
C THR A 38 4.41 -0.54 4.14
N HIS A 39 5.70 -0.43 3.80
CA HIS A 39 6.76 0.04 4.72
C HIS A 39 6.41 1.40 5.33
N ASP A 40 5.97 2.37 4.52
CA ASP A 40 5.58 3.70 4.99
C ASP A 40 4.36 3.70 5.93
N LEU A 41 3.47 2.70 5.83
CA LEU A 41 2.22 2.62 6.58
C LEU A 41 2.28 1.71 7.81
N LEU A 42 3.33 0.89 7.96
CA LEU A 42 3.41 -0.10 9.02
C LEU A 42 3.47 0.58 10.40
N PRO A 43 2.60 0.17 11.34
CA PRO A 43 2.75 0.55 12.73
C PRO A 43 4.07 0.05 13.31
N GLU A 44 4.64 0.79 14.25
CA GLU A 44 5.85 0.37 14.96
C GLU A 44 5.63 -1.00 15.64
N GLY A 45 6.60 -1.91 15.49
CA GLY A 45 6.54 -3.26 16.04
C GLY A 45 5.60 -4.22 15.29
N ALA A 46 5.05 -3.84 14.14
CA ALA A 46 4.24 -4.75 13.33
C ALA A 46 5.07 -5.86 12.66
N LEU A 47 6.35 -5.60 12.37
CA LEU A 47 7.34 -6.55 11.87
C LEU A 47 8.66 -6.36 12.64
N ASP A 48 9.43 -7.44 12.80
CA ASP A 48 10.74 -7.39 13.47
C ASP A 48 11.79 -6.63 12.63
N GLU A 49 11.76 -6.81 11.31
CA GLU A 49 12.70 -6.21 10.36
C GLU A 49 11.93 -5.58 9.17
N PRO A 50 11.26 -4.42 9.36
CA PRO A 50 10.42 -3.82 8.32
C PRO A 50 11.21 -3.45 7.07
N ASP A 51 12.49 -3.08 7.20
CA ASP A 51 13.35 -2.64 6.08
C ASP A 51 13.57 -3.73 5.02
N LEU A 52 13.40 -5.02 5.36
CA LEU A 52 13.46 -6.11 4.37
C LEU A 52 12.39 -6.00 3.28
N LEU A 53 11.30 -5.25 3.52
CA LEU A 53 10.32 -4.95 2.48
C LEU A 53 10.92 -4.09 1.35
N LEU A 54 11.90 -3.24 1.67
CA LEU A 54 12.54 -2.35 0.69
C LEU A 54 13.55 -3.07 -0.19
N ASP A 55 14.02 -4.25 0.24
CA ASP A 55 14.89 -5.13 -0.57
C ASP A 55 14.11 -5.88 -1.66
N ILE A 56 12.76 -5.86 -1.62
CA ILE A 56 11.92 -6.42 -2.67
C ILE A 56 11.86 -5.41 -3.83
N GLU A 57 12.67 -5.64 -4.86
CA GLU A 57 12.71 -4.78 -6.04
C GLU A 57 11.52 -4.99 -6.99
N ASN A 58 11.28 -4.00 -7.84
CA ASN A 58 10.31 -4.06 -8.92
C ASN A 58 11.01 -4.31 -10.26
N ALA A 59 10.54 -5.30 -11.01
CA ALA A 59 10.96 -5.51 -12.39
C ALA A 59 10.05 -4.69 -13.35
N PRO A 60 10.53 -3.61 -13.99
CA PRO A 60 9.69 -2.79 -14.85
C PRO A 60 9.29 -3.59 -16.10
N ILE A 61 7.98 -3.67 -16.37
CA ILE A 61 7.43 -4.32 -17.57
C ILE A 61 6.87 -3.24 -18.49
N LEU A 62 7.40 -3.15 -19.71
CA LEU A 62 6.85 -2.32 -20.77
C LEU A 62 5.91 -3.17 -21.64
N ASN A 63 4.62 -2.85 -21.61
CA ASN A 63 3.63 -3.48 -22.50
C ASN A 63 3.36 -2.55 -23.70
N VAL A 64 3.58 -3.04 -24.93
CA VAL A 64 3.33 -2.32 -26.18
C VAL A 64 2.30 -3.09 -27.00
N HIS A 65 1.20 -2.44 -27.34
CA HIS A 65 0.15 -3.01 -28.19
C HIS A 65 0.06 -2.22 -29.50
N VAL A 66 0.28 -2.90 -30.64
CA VAL A 66 0.24 -2.29 -31.97
C VAL A 66 -0.82 -2.97 -32.82
N ILE A 67 -1.72 -2.17 -33.40
CA ILE A 67 -2.77 -2.62 -34.31
C ILE A 67 -2.47 -2.03 -35.69
N TYR A 68 -2.44 -2.88 -36.72
CA TYR A 68 -2.29 -2.47 -38.11
C TYR A 68 -3.59 -2.70 -38.88
N ASP A 69 -3.92 -1.78 -39.79
CA ASP A 69 -5.06 -1.88 -40.71
C ASP A 69 -4.86 -2.92 -41.81
N ARG A 70 -3.60 -3.37 -41.99
CA ARG A 70 -3.17 -4.46 -42.87
C ARG A 70 -2.05 -5.26 -42.21
N LYS A 71 -1.96 -6.55 -42.54
CA LYS A 71 -0.81 -7.38 -42.14
C LYS A 71 0.46 -6.79 -42.78
N VAL A 72 1.43 -6.43 -41.95
CA VAL A 72 2.80 -6.13 -42.38
C VAL A 72 3.58 -7.42 -42.61
#